data_AF-A0A957HCB4-F1
#
_entry.id   AF-A0A957HCB4-F1
#
_cell.length_a   1.000
_cell.length_b   1.000
_cell.length_c   1.000
_cell.angle_alpha   90.00
_cell.angle_beta   90.00
_cell.angle_gamma   90.00
#
_symmetry.space_group_name_H-M   'P 1'
#
loop_
_entity.id
_entity.type
_entity.pdbx_description
1 polymer ?
#
loop_
_entity_poly.entity_id
_entity_poly.type
_entity_poly.pdbx_seq_one_letter_code
_entity_poly.pdbx_strand_id
1 'polypeptide(L)' 'MSLEPKFYVRDVPVYGDTILSPMAGYSDVPYRQVCRAFGSAMHYTEFVAVEMLLTRKPNRYWELLHKAPGEKPMVFQIFG' A
#
# COMPACT_ATOMS: atom_id res chain seq x y z
N MET A 1 -16.15 -17.78 -11.66
CA MET A 1 -16.22 -16.50 -12.39
C MET A 1 -14.81 -16.02 -12.60
N SER A 2 -14.34 -15.90 -13.84
CA SER A 2 -13.09 -15.17 -14.11
C SER A 2 -13.33 -13.71 -13.71
N LEU A 3 -12.54 -13.22 -12.76
CA LEU A 3 -12.55 -11.82 -12.38
C LEU A 3 -11.86 -11.04 -13.51
N GLU A 4 -12.61 -10.31 -14.30
CA GLU A 4 -12.04 -9.34 -15.23
C GLU A 4 -11.44 -8.16 -14.43
N PRO A 5 -10.22 -7.71 -14.73
CA PRO A 5 -9.65 -6.52 -14.09
C PRO A 5 -10.52 -5.28 -14.34
N LYS A 6 -10.74 -4.47 -13.30
CA LYS A 6 -11.48 -3.20 -13.41
C LYS A 6 -10.63 -2.13 -14.08
N PHE A 7 -9.33 -2.11 -13.77
CA PHE A 7 -8.33 -1.24 -14.40
C PHE A 7 -6.93 -1.84 -14.19
N TYR A 8 -5.93 -1.17 -14.75
CA TYR A 8 -4.53 -1.56 -14.63
C TYR A 8 -3.68 -0.39 -14.13
N VAL A 9 -2.70 -0.70 -13.29
CA VAL A 9 -1.55 0.19 -13.04
C VAL A 9 -0.43 -0.31 -13.93
N ARG A 10 -0.25 0.33 -15.08
CA ARG A 10 0.61 -0.16 -16.18
C ARG A 10 0.18 -1.58 -16.59
N ASP A 11 0.93 -2.61 -16.20
CA ASP A 11 0.67 -4.03 -16.50
C ASP A 11 0.12 -4.81 -15.29
N VAL A 12 -0.08 -4.15 -14.14
CA VAL A 12 -0.59 -4.78 -12.92
C VAL A 12 -2.13 -4.68 -12.87
N PRO A 13 -2.86 -5.80 -12.88
CA PRO A 13 -4.33 -5.79 -12.83
C PRO A 13 -4.86 -5.47 -11.43
N VAL A 14 -5.94 -4.69 -11.36
CA VAL A 14 -6.67 -4.40 -10.13
C VAL A 14 -8.12 -4.89 -10.24
N TYR A 15 -8.54 -5.71 -9.28
CA TYR A 15 -9.84 -6.37 -9.26
C TYR A 15 -10.77 -5.68 -8.26
N GLY A 16 -11.33 -4.54 -8.66
CA GLY A 16 -12.25 -3.72 -7.87
C GLY A 16 -12.06 -2.23 -8.13
N ASP A 17 -13.03 -1.42 -7.70
CA ASP A 17 -13.08 0.04 -7.92
C ASP A 17 -12.97 0.85 -6.62
N THR A 18 -12.90 0.17 -5.46
CA THR A 18 -12.69 0.79 -4.15
C THR A 18 -11.26 0.57 -3.70
N ILE A 19 -10.57 1.65 -3.38
CA ILE A 19 -9.14 1.64 -3.05
C ILE A 19 -8.93 2.50 -1.81
N LEU A 20 -8.20 1.97 -0.83
CA LEU A 20 -7.81 2.75 0.33
C LEU A 20 -6.77 3.81 -0.07
N SER A 21 -7.02 5.09 0.24
CA SER A 21 -6.03 6.16 0.05
C SER A 21 -4.82 5.95 0.96
N PRO A 22 -3.59 6.34 0.53
CA PRO A 22 -2.49 6.46 1.47
C PRO A 22 -2.75 7.60 2.46
N MET A 23 -2.55 7.31 3.74
CA MET A 23 -2.78 8.24 4.85
C MET A 23 -1.75 7.97 5.94
N ALA A 24 -0.93 8.98 6.27
CA ALA A 24 0.04 8.88 7.36
C ALA A 24 -0.66 8.68 8.71
N GLY A 25 -0.18 7.72 9.50
CA GLY A 25 -0.77 7.31 10.78
C GLY A 25 -1.99 6.39 10.67
N TYR A 26 -2.43 6.04 9.46
CA TYR A 26 -3.60 5.17 9.25
C TYR A 26 -3.32 3.99 8.33
N SER A 27 -2.64 4.19 7.21
CA SER A 27 -2.41 3.12 6.21
C SER A 27 -1.32 2.15 6.64
N ASP A 28 -1.35 1.68 7.89
CA ASP A 28 -0.47 0.65 8.43
C ASP A 28 -0.96 -0.77 8.04
N VAL A 29 -0.19 -1.80 8.38
CA VAL A 29 -0.54 -3.19 8.02
C VAL A 29 -1.91 -3.62 8.58
N PRO A 30 -2.19 -3.49 9.90
CA PRO A 30 -3.49 -3.89 10.46
C PRO A 30 -4.68 -3.21 9.79
N TYR A 31 -4.62 -1.89 9.57
CA TYR A 31 -5.72 -1.15 8.97
C TYR A 31 -5.98 -1.58 7.53
N ARG A 32 -4.91 -1.77 6.73
CA ARG A 32 -5.01 -2.26 5.35
C ARG A 32 -5.61 -3.67 5.27
N GLN A 33 -5.30 -4.54 6.22
CA GLN A 33 -5.92 -5.88 6.31
C GLN A 33 -7.43 -5.79 6.54
N VAL A 34 -7.86 -4.90 7.43
CA VAL A 34 -9.29 -4.64 7.64
C VAL A 34 -9.92 -4.13 6.35
N CYS A 35 -9.36 -3.08 5.72
CA CYS A 35 -9.88 -2.56 4.46
C CYS A 35 -9.94 -3.62 3.35
N ARG A 36 -8.95 -4.54 3.25
CA ARG A 36 -8.97 -5.68 2.33
C ARG A 36 -10.19 -6.56 2.57
N ALA A 37 -10.47 -6.90 3.83
CA ALA A 37 -11.61 -7.73 4.20
C ALA A 37 -12.96 -7.08 3.84
N PHE A 38 -13.00 -5.74 3.78
CA PHE A 38 -14.17 -4.96 3.35
C PHE A 38 -14.17 -4.61 1.85
N GLY A 39 -13.30 -5.20 1.04
CA GLY A 39 -13.35 -5.08 -0.42
C GLY A 39 -12.40 -4.06 -1.04
N SER A 40 -11.43 -3.52 -0.29
CA SER A 40 -10.35 -2.72 -0.87
C SER A 40 -9.55 -3.54 -1.88
N ALA A 41 -9.45 -3.02 -3.11
CA ALA A 41 -8.93 -3.71 -4.27
C ALA A 41 -7.40 -3.55 -4.45
N MET A 42 -6.83 -2.50 -3.86
CA MET A 42 -5.41 -2.16 -3.90
C MET A 42 -5.04 -1.34 -2.65
N HIS A 43 -3.77 -1.38 -2.25
CA HIS A 43 -3.29 -0.71 -1.05
C HIS A 43 -2.05 0.14 -1.30
N TYR A 44 -1.85 1.11 -0.40
CA TYR A 44 -0.66 1.95 -0.34
C TYR A 44 -0.01 1.84 1.03
N THR A 45 1.31 2.02 1.11
CA THR A 45 1.99 2.28 2.38
C THR A 45 1.55 3.62 2.95
N GLU A 46 1.97 3.91 4.18
CA GLU A 46 1.99 5.29 4.65
C GLU A 46 2.91 6.16 3.81
N PHE A 47 2.83 7.47 4.03
CA PHE A 47 3.58 8.48 3.27
C PHE A 47 4.99 8.64 3.86
N VAL A 48 6.03 8.25 3.11
CA VAL A 48 7.41 8.18 3.62
C VAL A 48 8.35 9.13 2.87
N ALA A 49 9.09 9.96 3.63
CA ALA A 49 10.10 10.86 3.08
C ALA A 49 11.35 10.09 2.62
N VAL A 50 11.84 10.39 1.41
CA VAL A 50 13.01 9.73 0.81
C VAL A 50 14.27 9.97 1.66
N GLU A 51 14.43 11.16 2.25
CA GLU A 51 15.56 11.51 3.12
C GLU A 51 15.66 10.60 4.34
N MET A 52 14.51 10.15 4.87
CA MET A 52 14.48 9.23 6.01
C MET A 52 14.93 7.83 5.61
N LEU A 53 14.64 7.40 4.38
CA LEU A 53 15.10 6.12 3.85
C LEU A 53 16.59 6.13 3.50
N LEU A 54 17.14 7.28 3.08
CA LEU A 54 18.55 7.44 2.72
C LEU A 54 19.48 7.58 3.93
N THR A 55 18.93 7.82 5.13
CA THR A 55 19.71 7.92 6.36
C THR A 55 20.45 6.61 6.68
N ARG A 56 21.75 6.70 6.95
CA ARG A 56 22.60 5.53 7.29
C ARG A 56 22.37 4.97 8.69
N LYS A 57 21.56 5.64 9.52
CA LYS A 57 21.22 5.20 10.88
C LYS A 57 19.93 4.37 10.84
N PRO A 58 19.83 3.32 11.67
CA PRO A 58 18.56 2.63 11.87
C PRO A 58 17.47 3.63 12.23
N ASN A 59 16.34 3.55 11.54
CA ASN A 59 15.20 4.41 11.77
C ASN A 59 13.90 3.65 11.52
N ARG A 60 12.83 4.08 12.18
CA ARG A 60 11.51 3.45 12.12
C ARG A 60 10.79 3.64 10.79
N TYR A 61 11.27 4.49 9.89
CA TYR A 61 10.54 4.82 8.65
C TYR A 61 10.53 3.65 7.66
N TRP A 62 11.49 2.73 7.77
CA TRP A 62 11.43 1.46 7.06
C TRP A 62 10.24 0.59 7.48
N GLU A 63 9.77 0.71 8.72
CA GLU A 63 8.61 -0.05 9.22
C GLU A 63 7.30 0.42 8.56
N LEU A 64 7.23 1.69 8.16
CA LEU A 64 6.10 2.27 7.42
C LEU A 64 5.93 1.65 6.02
N LEU A 65 7.00 1.02 5.49
CA LEU A 65 7.00 0.29 4.23
C LEU A 65 6.67 -1.21 4.40
N HIS A 66 6.42 -1.70 5.62
CA HIS A 66 6.07 -3.09 5.82
C HIS A 66 4.74 -3.47 5.16
N LYS A 67 4.65 -4.72 4.70
CA LYS A 67 3.44 -5.32 4.12
C LYS A 67 3.24 -6.74 4.62
N ALA A 68 2.00 -7.15 4.84
CA ALA A 68 1.69 -8.55 5.13
C ALA A 68 1.65 -9.40 3.85
N PRO A 69 1.77 -10.73 3.97
CA PRO A 69 1.44 -11.65 2.88
C PRO A 69 0.02 -11.41 2.36
N GLY A 70 -0.16 -11.47 1.04
CA GLY A 70 -1.47 -11.28 0.41
C GLY A 70 -1.88 -9.82 0.16
N GLU A 71 -1.11 -8.83 0.62
CA GLU A 71 -1.28 -7.43 0.21
C GLU A 71 -0.75 -7.23 -1.21
N LYS A 72 -1.57 -7.63 -2.19
CA LYS A 72 -1.32 -7.39 -3.61
C LYS A 72 -2.64 -6.98 -4.29
N PRO A 73 -2.61 -5.99 -5.19
CA PRO A 73 -1.48 -5.11 -5.50
C PRO A 73 -1.19 -4.09 -4.38
N MET A 74 0.09 -3.72 -4.23
CA MET A 74 0.59 -2.81 -3.19
C MET A 74 1.49 -1.75 -3.80
N VAL A 75 1.30 -0.50 -3.39
CA VAL A 75 2.06 0.66 -3.85
C VAL A 75 2.82 1.27 -2.67
N PHE A 76 4.07 1.65 -2.88
CA PHE A 76 4.88 2.33 -1.89
C PHE A 76 4.86 3.83 -2.20
N GLN A 77 4.32 4.62 -1.29
CA GLN A 77 4.22 6.06 -1.48
C GLN A 77 5.42 6.76 -0.83
N ILE A 78 6.28 7.31 -1.68
CA ILE A 78 7.46 8.09 -1.28
C ILE A 78 7.30 9.54 -1.71
N PHE A 79 7.91 10.46 -0.96
CA PHE A 79 8.00 11.88 -1.31
C PHE A 79 9.37 12.44 -0.89
N GLY A 80 9.82 13.50 -1.54
CA GLY A 80 11.11 14.14 -1.33
C GLY A 80 11.31 15.24 -2.34
#